data_AF-A0A3M1D7W8-F1
#
_entry.id   AF-A0A3M1D7W8-F1
#
_cell.length_a   1.000
_cell.length_b   1.000
_cell.length_c   1.000
_cell.angle_alpha   90.00
_cell.angle_beta   90.00
_cell.angle_gamma   90.00
#
_symmetry.space_group_name_H-M   'P 1'
#
loop_
_entity.id
_entity.type
_entity.pdbx_description
1 polymer ?
#
loop_
_entity_poly.entity_id
_entity_poly.type
_entity_poly.pdbx_seq_one_letter_code
_entity_poly.pdbx_strand_id
1 'polypeptide(L)'
;MSSSSSSRLLGSLLLALPLALACGKPPELTGKVQDIWGKPIPNATVTVEGQVEQATTDGQGVFHVPAPEAPTRIMAGKEGYIRNVAAYAPPAEEGEEPAPVTISLYPDPGEVGFYAVGRSDYKKLVAVEAVTKGTEVRAITGLPDIGDALIPQDEPLRFVFSSTLRPERLAQLKLQLHKLEFVQQTELPGVLGETPTAVNLWTATGNPIPYDLTSLPSKDDYLITLREKLPAGAYAFHTQDALTNQSYGALDKLPKELRTAYVFEVK
;
A
#
# COMPACT_ATOMS: atom_id res chain seq x y z
N MET A 1 84.56 -20.36 -55.45
CA MET A 1 83.54 -21.19 -54.77
C MET A 1 82.47 -20.23 -54.30
N SER A 2 81.47 -19.92 -55.14
CA SER A 2 80.22 -20.67 -55.38
C SER A 2 79.25 -20.59 -54.20
N SER A 3 77.98 -20.35 -54.55
CA SER A 3 76.76 -20.38 -53.74
C SER A 3 76.31 -19.05 -53.12
N SER A 4 75.05 -18.64 -53.13
CA SER A 4 73.90 -18.84 -54.03
C SER A 4 72.81 -17.93 -53.45
N SER A 5 72.13 -17.23 -54.34
CA SER A 5 70.96 -16.41 -54.06
C SER A 5 69.82 -17.23 -53.45
N SER A 6 69.04 -16.66 -52.53
CA SER A 6 67.67 -17.08 -52.23
C SER A 6 66.91 -15.95 -51.53
N SER A 7 66.42 -15.04 -52.36
CA SER A 7 65.35 -14.10 -52.04
C SER A 7 64.05 -14.89 -51.86
N ARG A 8 63.44 -14.84 -50.66
CA ARG A 8 62.08 -15.34 -50.42
C ARG A 8 61.15 -14.15 -50.20
N LEU A 9 60.52 -13.71 -51.29
CA LEU A 9 59.23 -13.02 -51.25
C LEU A 9 58.14 -14.04 -50.95
N LEU A 10 57.47 -13.90 -49.81
CA LEU A 10 56.14 -14.43 -49.49
C LEU A 10 55.60 -13.41 -48.48
N GLY A 11 54.76 -12.44 -48.86
CA GLY A 11 53.40 -12.69 -49.33
C GLY A 11 52.45 -12.60 -48.14
N SER A 12 52.43 -11.46 -47.42
CA SER A 12 51.46 -11.20 -46.36
C SER A 12 50.07 -10.99 -46.96
N LEU A 13 49.28 -12.05 -46.97
CA LEU A 13 47.86 -12.01 -47.30
C LEU A 13 47.12 -11.37 -46.12
N LEU A 14 46.88 -10.06 -46.17
CA LEU A 14 45.93 -9.39 -45.27
C LEU A 14 44.52 -9.92 -45.60
N LEU A 15 44.05 -10.87 -44.78
CA LEU A 15 42.66 -11.29 -44.78
C LEU A 15 41.84 -10.17 -44.13
N ALA A 16 41.26 -9.30 -44.93
CA ALA A 16 40.29 -8.31 -44.48
C ALA A 16 39.02 -9.05 -44.05
N LEU A 17 38.94 -9.38 -42.76
CA LEU A 17 37.76 -9.96 -42.14
C LEU A 17 36.68 -8.87 -42.08
N PRO A 18 35.54 -9.02 -42.78
CA PRO A 18 34.45 -8.07 -42.64
C PRO A 18 33.88 -8.26 -41.23
N LEU A 19 34.15 -7.32 -40.33
CA LEU A 19 33.39 -7.15 -39.09
C LEU A 19 31.96 -6.81 -39.51
N ALA A 20 31.14 -7.85 -39.66
CA ALA A 20 29.70 -7.71 -39.69
C ALA A 20 29.31 -7.11 -38.34
N LEU A 21 29.11 -5.80 -38.31
CA LEU A 21 28.40 -5.10 -37.24
C LEU A 21 26.99 -5.66 -37.23
N ALA A 22 26.80 -6.78 -36.52
CA ALA A 22 25.49 -7.25 -36.14
C ALA A 22 24.93 -6.23 -35.15
N CYS A 23 24.30 -5.18 -35.67
CA CYS A 23 23.39 -4.35 -34.89
C CYS A 23 22.21 -5.24 -34.47
N GLY A 24 22.38 -5.99 -33.38
CA GLY A 24 21.29 -6.67 -32.73
C GLY A 24 20.24 -5.64 -32.31
N LYS A 25 18.96 -5.97 -32.49
CA LYS A 25 17.86 -5.15 -31.94
C LYS A 25 18.11 -5.05 -30.42
N PRO A 26 18.05 -3.85 -29.82
CA PRO A 26 18.23 -3.72 -28.38
C PRO A 26 17.21 -4.59 -27.63
N PRO A 27 17.59 -5.17 -26.47
CA PRO A 27 16.69 -6.00 -25.69
C PRO A 27 15.44 -5.23 -25.28
N GLU A 28 14.31 -5.92 -25.27
CA GLU A 28 12.99 -5.34 -25.02
C GLU A 28 12.45 -5.90 -23.70
N LEU A 29 12.09 -5.01 -22.78
CA LEU A 29 11.44 -5.37 -21.54
C LEU A 29 9.93 -5.45 -21.77
N THR A 30 9.37 -6.62 -21.47
CA THR A 30 7.92 -6.84 -21.47
C THR A 30 7.39 -6.78 -20.04
N GLY A 31 6.26 -6.13 -19.84
CA GLY A 31 5.61 -6.10 -18.53
C GLY A 31 4.09 -6.04 -18.63
N LYS A 32 3.43 -6.12 -17.48
CA LYS A 32 1.97 -6.08 -17.35
C LYS A 32 1.55 -5.09 -16.27
N VAL A 33 0.57 -4.26 -16.60
CA VAL A 33 -0.15 -3.42 -15.64
C VAL A 33 -1.53 -4.01 -15.41
N GLN A 34 -1.84 -4.26 -14.14
CA GLN A 34 -3.13 -4.77 -13.70
C GLN A 34 -3.58 -4.02 -12.44
N ASP A 35 -4.84 -4.17 -12.05
CA ASP A 35 -5.25 -3.71 -10.73
C ASP A 35 -4.82 -4.69 -9.64
N ILE A 36 -5.01 -4.30 -8.38
CA ILE A 36 -4.71 -5.13 -7.21
C ILE A 36 -5.54 -6.43 -7.12
N TRP A 37 -6.55 -6.61 -7.97
CA TRP A 37 -7.37 -7.82 -8.07
C TRP A 37 -7.04 -8.64 -9.33
N GLY A 38 -5.98 -8.25 -10.07
CA GLY A 38 -5.47 -8.99 -11.22
C GLY A 38 -6.16 -8.67 -12.54
N LYS A 39 -7.08 -7.70 -12.59
CA LYS A 39 -7.72 -7.29 -13.84
C LYS A 39 -6.74 -6.47 -14.67
N PRO A 40 -6.53 -6.79 -15.97
CA PRO A 40 -5.64 -6.01 -16.82
C PRO A 40 -6.15 -4.57 -17.00
N ILE A 41 -5.23 -3.60 -17.01
CA ILE A 41 -5.56 -2.18 -17.20
C ILE A 41 -5.07 -1.74 -18.59
N PRO A 42 -5.98 -1.54 -19.56
CA PRO A 42 -5.60 -1.06 -20.89
C PRO A 42 -5.35 0.44 -20.92
N ASN A 43 -4.48 0.87 -21.84
CA ASN A 43 -4.11 2.27 -22.03
C ASN A 43 -3.58 2.94 -20.75
N ALA A 44 -2.92 2.19 -19.87
CA ALA A 44 -2.14 2.72 -18.76
C ALA A 44 -0.83 3.28 -19.30
N THR A 45 -0.43 4.45 -18.83
CA THR A 45 0.83 5.07 -19.19
C THR A 45 1.94 4.45 -18.36
N VAL A 46 3.02 4.03 -19.02
CA VAL A 46 4.22 3.45 -18.40
C VAL A 46 5.41 4.34 -18.71
N THR A 47 6.14 4.72 -17.67
CA THR A 47 7.34 5.56 -17.76
C THR A 47 8.50 4.88 -17.06
N VAL A 48 9.65 4.84 -17.73
CA VAL A 48 10.90 4.30 -17.17
C VAL A 48 11.77 5.47 -16.72
N GLU A 49 12.25 5.45 -15.49
CA GLU A 49 13.13 6.50 -14.97
C GLU A 49 14.41 6.60 -15.82
N GLY A 50 14.72 7.82 -16.26
CA GLY A 50 15.82 8.12 -17.17
C GLY A 50 15.48 8.07 -18.66
N GLN A 51 14.29 7.57 -19.04
CA GLN A 51 13.83 7.56 -20.44
C GLN A 51 12.80 8.66 -20.68
N VAL A 52 12.86 9.27 -21.87
CA VAL A 52 11.91 10.34 -22.28
C VAL A 52 10.63 9.75 -22.87
N GLU A 53 10.74 8.59 -23.52
CA GLU A 53 9.62 7.93 -24.17
C GLU A 53 8.68 7.29 -23.14
N GLN A 54 7.39 7.34 -23.44
CA GLN A 54 6.34 6.71 -22.66
C GLN A 54 5.72 5.58 -23.47
N ALA A 55 5.42 4.47 -22.82
CA ALA A 55 4.65 3.40 -23.41
C ALA A 55 3.21 3.41 -22.89
N THR A 56 2.33 2.73 -23.62
CA THR A 56 0.96 2.48 -23.18
C THR A 56 0.67 0.99 -23.20
N THR A 57 -0.09 0.51 -22.22
CA THR A 57 -0.53 -0.88 -22.21
C THR A 57 -1.62 -1.17 -23.24
N ASP A 58 -1.61 -2.40 -23.76
CA ASP A 58 -2.63 -2.92 -24.67
C ASP A 58 -3.90 -3.40 -23.95
N GLY A 59 -4.81 -4.06 -24.70
CA GLY A 59 -6.05 -4.62 -24.15
C GLY A 59 -5.88 -5.67 -23.06
N GLN A 60 -4.71 -6.31 -22.96
CA GLN A 60 -4.36 -7.30 -21.94
C GLN A 60 -3.51 -6.70 -20.82
N GLY A 61 -3.33 -5.38 -20.82
CA GLY A 61 -2.50 -4.67 -19.85
C GLY A 61 -1.00 -4.84 -20.11
N VAL A 62 -0.59 -5.38 -21.26
CA VAL A 62 0.81 -5.64 -21.60
C VAL A 62 1.45 -4.39 -22.19
N PHE A 63 2.69 -4.09 -21.80
CA PHE A 63 3.51 -3.04 -22.41
C PHE A 63 4.88 -3.60 -22.83
N HIS A 64 5.51 -2.89 -23.77
CA HIS A 64 6.87 -3.14 -24.20
C HIS A 64 7.65 -1.82 -24.18
N VAL A 65 8.87 -1.84 -23.64
CA VAL A 65 9.79 -0.71 -23.59
C VAL A 65 11.23 -1.19 -23.84
N PRO A 66 12.15 -0.33 -24.31
CA PRO A 66 13.57 -0.67 -24.35
C PRO A 66 14.06 -1.06 -22.95
N ALA A 67 14.71 -2.23 -22.83
CA ALA A 67 15.19 -2.73 -21.56
C ALA A 67 16.28 -1.80 -21.00
N PRO A 68 16.12 -1.29 -19.77
CA PRO A 68 17.16 -0.46 -19.15
C PRO A 68 18.45 -1.26 -18.91
N GLU A 69 19.60 -0.65 -19.15
CA GLU A 69 20.92 -1.27 -18.92
C GLU A 69 21.36 -1.23 -17.44
N ALA A 70 20.68 -0.41 -16.62
CA ALA A 70 20.96 -0.23 -15.20
C ALA A 70 19.71 -0.44 -14.35
N PRO A 71 19.85 -0.81 -13.06
CA PRO A 71 18.73 -0.86 -12.14
C PRO A 71 17.97 0.47 -12.12
N THR A 72 16.65 0.41 -12.31
CA THR A 72 15.82 1.61 -12.43
C THR A 72 14.42 1.36 -11.89
N ARG A 73 13.60 2.41 -11.88
CA ARG A 73 12.20 2.37 -11.47
C ARG A 73 11.29 2.51 -12.68
N ILE A 74 10.26 1.68 -12.73
CA ILE A 74 9.21 1.72 -13.74
C ILE A 74 7.93 2.13 -13.06
N MET A 75 7.40 3.28 -13.45
CA MET A 75 6.15 3.81 -12.93
C MET A 75 5.03 3.58 -13.93
N ALA A 76 3.88 3.11 -13.45
CA ALA A 76 2.66 3.03 -14.24
C ALA A 76 1.55 3.86 -13.61
N GLY A 77 0.68 4.43 -14.46
CA GLY A 77 -0.46 5.21 -14.03
C GLY A 77 -1.61 5.19 -15.03
N LYS A 78 -2.82 5.33 -14.50
CA LYS A 78 -4.06 5.47 -15.29
C LYS A 78 -5.01 6.39 -14.53
N GLU A 79 -5.78 7.19 -15.25
CA GLU A 79 -6.86 7.96 -14.64
C GLU A 79 -7.85 7.03 -13.91
N GLY A 80 -8.27 7.41 -12.70
CA GLY A 80 -9.08 6.57 -11.82
C GLY A 80 -8.26 5.50 -11.06
N TYR A 81 -6.93 5.53 -11.14
CA TYR A 81 -6.03 4.66 -10.39
C TYR A 81 -4.92 5.45 -9.70
N ILE A 82 -4.57 5.00 -8.50
CA ILE A 82 -3.37 5.38 -7.78
C ILE A 82 -2.17 4.72 -8.49
N ARG A 83 -1.19 5.56 -8.86
CA ARG A 83 0.02 5.14 -9.56
C ARG A 83 0.86 4.21 -8.69
N ASN A 84 1.66 3.36 -9.32
CA ASN A 84 2.59 2.50 -8.59
C ASN A 84 3.94 2.42 -9.30
N VAL A 85 4.97 2.05 -8.55
CA VAL A 85 6.35 1.93 -9.01
C VAL A 85 6.85 0.53 -8.74
N ALA A 86 7.43 -0.10 -9.75
CA ALA A 86 8.18 -1.34 -9.63
C ALA A 86 9.68 -1.08 -9.81
N ALA A 87 10.49 -1.79 -9.04
CA ALA A 87 11.93 -1.85 -9.29
C ALA A 87 12.20 -2.83 -10.45
N TYR A 88 13.15 -2.46 -11.30
CA TYR A 88 13.67 -3.32 -12.35
C TYR A 88 15.17 -3.47 -12.16
N ALA A 89 15.67 -4.70 -12.33
CA ALA A 89 17.08 -5.01 -12.38
C ALA A 89 17.38 -5.68 -13.74
N PRO A 90 18.42 -5.22 -14.47
CA PRO A 90 18.83 -5.87 -15.70
C PRO A 90 19.35 -7.29 -15.42
N PRO A 91 19.30 -8.19 -16.42
CA PRO A 91 19.91 -9.52 -16.32
C PRO A 91 21.38 -9.46 -15.93
N ALA A 92 21.86 -10.48 -15.22
CA ALA A 92 23.24 -10.54 -14.76
C ALA A 92 24.22 -10.95 -15.87
N GLU A 93 23.73 -11.72 -16.85
CA GLU A 93 24.53 -12.24 -17.96
C GLU A 93 24.11 -11.59 -19.29
N GLU A 94 25.11 -11.32 -20.14
CA GLU A 94 24.85 -10.80 -21.49
C GLU A 94 24.14 -11.84 -22.34
N GLY A 95 23.02 -11.45 -22.96
CA GLY A 95 22.19 -12.34 -23.78
C GLY A 95 21.05 -13.03 -23.03
N GLU A 96 20.95 -12.87 -21.72
CA GLU A 96 19.78 -13.29 -20.94
C GLU A 96 18.60 -12.33 -21.19
N GLU A 97 17.38 -12.87 -21.25
CA GLU A 97 16.17 -12.07 -21.44
C GLU A 97 15.78 -11.36 -20.14
N PRO A 98 15.38 -10.07 -20.19
CA PRO A 98 14.84 -9.36 -19.02
C PRO A 98 13.63 -10.08 -18.42
N ALA A 99 13.63 -10.25 -17.09
CA ALA A 99 12.48 -10.81 -16.39
C ALA A 99 11.24 -9.89 -16.54
N PRO A 100 10.03 -10.46 -16.75
CA PRO A 100 8.85 -9.65 -16.93
C PRO A 100 8.47 -8.90 -15.65
N VAL A 101 8.05 -7.64 -15.80
CA VAL A 101 7.65 -6.78 -14.68
C VAL A 101 6.13 -6.74 -14.56
N THR A 102 5.59 -6.98 -13.37
CA THR A 102 4.17 -6.78 -13.08
C THR A 102 3.99 -5.58 -12.17
N ILE A 103 3.14 -4.63 -12.56
CA ILE A 103 2.80 -3.44 -11.78
C ILE A 103 1.31 -3.48 -11.45
N SER A 104 0.99 -3.56 -10.15
CA SER A 104 -0.40 -3.54 -9.67
C SER A 104 -0.80 -2.12 -9.24
N LEU A 105 -1.84 -1.57 -9.85
CA LEU A 105 -2.41 -0.27 -9.48
C LEU A 105 -3.60 -0.44 -8.54
N TYR A 106 -3.72 0.45 -7.57
CA TYR A 106 -4.90 0.54 -6.72
C TYR A 106 -5.91 1.45 -7.43
N PRO A 107 -7.17 1.05 -7.64
CA PRO A 107 -8.18 2.02 -8.06
C PRO A 107 -8.27 3.19 -7.07
N ASP A 108 -8.56 4.37 -7.58
CA ASP A 108 -8.80 5.54 -6.75
C ASP A 108 -10.15 5.36 -6.01
N PRO A 109 -10.19 5.42 -4.67
CA PRO A 109 -11.44 5.31 -3.92
C PRO A 109 -12.42 6.46 -4.17
N GLY A 110 -11.98 7.57 -4.77
CA GLY A 110 -12.80 8.72 -5.18
C GLY A 110 -13.20 9.68 -4.06
N GLU A 111 -13.15 9.23 -2.80
CA GLU A 111 -13.45 10.04 -1.62
C GLU A 111 -12.43 9.79 -0.51
N VAL A 112 -12.30 10.76 0.40
CA VAL A 112 -11.47 10.62 1.60
C VAL A 112 -12.08 9.59 2.56
N GLY A 113 -11.23 8.80 3.22
CA GLY A 113 -11.66 7.82 4.21
C GLY A 113 -10.77 6.58 4.27
N PHE A 114 -11.26 5.57 4.99
CA PHE A 114 -10.65 4.26 5.10
C PHE A 114 -11.38 3.24 4.24
N TYR A 115 -10.64 2.45 3.49
CA TYR A 115 -11.16 1.45 2.56
C TYR A 115 -10.44 0.13 2.80
N ALA A 116 -11.14 -0.86 3.31
CA ALA A 116 -10.60 -2.22 3.35
C ALA A 116 -10.48 -2.77 1.92
N VAL A 117 -9.35 -3.39 1.63
CA VAL A 117 -9.12 -4.07 0.35
C VAL A 117 -9.76 -5.44 0.41
N GLY A 118 -10.92 -5.59 -0.22
CA GLY A 118 -11.61 -6.87 -0.36
C GLY A 118 -11.05 -7.71 -1.49
N ARG A 119 -11.72 -8.83 -1.79
CA ARG A 119 -11.31 -9.78 -2.85
C ARG A 119 -11.42 -9.22 -4.26
N SER A 120 -12.35 -8.31 -4.49
CA SER A 120 -12.65 -7.76 -5.83
C SER A 120 -13.04 -6.29 -5.83
N ASP A 121 -13.19 -5.69 -4.65
CA ASP A 121 -13.66 -4.33 -4.45
C ASP A 121 -13.10 -3.73 -3.15
N TYR A 122 -13.35 -2.45 -2.96
CA TYR A 122 -13.13 -1.79 -1.68
C TYR A 122 -14.39 -1.86 -0.81
N LYS A 123 -14.18 -2.05 0.49
CA LYS A 123 -15.22 -1.84 1.50
C LYS A 123 -14.88 -0.58 2.30
N LYS A 124 -15.62 0.51 2.06
CA LYS A 124 -15.48 1.75 2.82
C LYS A 124 -15.86 1.51 4.28
N LEU A 125 -15.00 1.93 5.21
CA LEU A 125 -15.25 1.84 6.65
C LEU A 125 -16.11 3.02 7.10
N VAL A 126 -17.00 2.74 8.06
CA VAL A 126 -17.86 3.77 8.63
C VAL A 126 -17.08 4.53 9.71
N ALA A 127 -17.17 5.86 9.64
CA ALA A 127 -16.71 6.76 10.68
C ALA A 127 -17.73 6.79 11.82
N VAL A 128 -17.31 6.39 13.02
CA VAL A 128 -18.14 6.40 14.24
C VAL A 128 -17.48 7.29 15.28
N GLU A 129 -18.26 8.22 15.84
CA GLU A 129 -17.78 9.11 16.90
C GLU A 129 -17.68 8.34 18.22
N ALA A 130 -16.50 8.43 18.85
CA ALA A 130 -16.29 7.91 20.19
C ALA A 130 -17.10 8.71 21.22
N VAL A 131 -17.56 8.02 22.24
CA VAL A 131 -18.29 8.62 23.36
C VAL A 131 -17.72 8.14 24.68
N THR A 132 -17.76 9.01 25.68
CA THR A 132 -17.33 8.70 27.04
C THR A 132 -18.56 8.59 27.95
N LYS A 133 -18.66 7.49 28.69
CA LYS A 133 -19.67 7.29 29.75
C LYS A 133 -18.96 7.07 31.08
N GLY A 134 -19.37 7.77 32.12
CA GLY A 134 -18.65 7.73 33.38
C GLY A 134 -18.95 8.88 34.33
N THR A 135 -18.19 8.91 35.41
CA THR A 135 -18.06 10.03 36.33
C THR A 135 -16.64 10.62 36.21
N GLU A 136 -16.39 11.74 36.91
CA GLU A 136 -15.04 12.35 36.95
C GLU A 136 -13.97 11.42 37.55
N VAL A 137 -14.39 10.44 38.36
CA VAL A 137 -13.49 9.47 39.01
C VAL A 137 -13.16 8.30 38.08
N ARG A 138 -14.13 7.84 37.28
CA ARG A 138 -13.95 6.73 36.34
C ARG A 138 -14.83 6.91 35.12
N ALA A 139 -14.21 6.83 33.96
CA ALA A 139 -14.92 6.88 32.70
C ALA A 139 -14.46 5.77 31.76
N ILE A 140 -15.38 5.33 30.91
CA ILE A 140 -15.14 4.39 29.84
C ILE A 140 -15.40 5.12 28.53
N THR A 141 -14.43 5.05 27.64
CA THR A 141 -14.56 5.56 26.27
C THR A 141 -14.71 4.40 25.30
N GLY A 142 -15.63 4.54 24.34
CA GLY A 142 -15.88 3.51 23.34
C GLY A 142 -16.82 3.98 22.24
N LEU A 143 -17.24 3.04 21.41
CA LEU A 143 -18.11 3.29 20.27
C LEU A 143 -19.51 2.74 20.53
N PRO A 144 -20.59 3.47 20.18
CA PRO A 144 -21.94 2.97 20.33
C PRO A 144 -22.31 1.87 19.31
N ASP A 145 -21.60 1.81 18.18
CA ASP A 145 -21.84 0.89 17.07
C ASP A 145 -20.51 0.55 16.37
N ILE A 146 -20.44 -0.61 15.72
CA ILE A 146 -19.30 -1.09 14.91
C ILE A 146 -19.62 -1.16 13.42
N GLY A 147 -20.81 -0.70 13.02
CA GLY A 147 -21.23 -0.66 11.62
C GLY A 147 -21.38 -2.06 11.00
N ASP A 148 -21.34 -2.10 9.68
CA ASP A 148 -21.68 -3.27 8.84
C ASP A 148 -20.55 -3.68 7.88
N ALA A 149 -19.34 -3.14 8.09
CA ALA A 149 -18.16 -3.49 7.31
C ALA A 149 -17.60 -4.86 7.74
N LEU A 150 -17.98 -5.90 7.01
CA LEU A 150 -17.47 -7.26 7.20
C LEU A 150 -16.29 -7.54 6.27
N ILE A 151 -15.18 -8.03 6.83
CA ILE A 151 -13.95 -8.35 6.11
C ILE A 151 -13.61 -9.84 6.31
N PRO A 152 -13.38 -10.61 5.24
CA PRO A 152 -13.00 -12.01 5.36
C PRO A 152 -11.61 -12.18 5.98
N GLN A 153 -11.43 -13.24 6.78
CA GLN A 153 -10.17 -13.56 7.45
C GLN A 153 -9.17 -14.34 6.57
N ASP A 154 -9.18 -14.20 5.25
CA ASP A 154 -8.42 -15.09 4.35
C ASP A 154 -6.96 -14.64 4.12
N GLU A 155 -6.68 -13.35 4.12
CA GLU A 155 -5.37 -12.78 3.78
C GLU A 155 -4.89 -11.72 4.79
N PRO A 156 -3.59 -11.34 4.78
CA PRO A 156 -3.14 -10.16 5.52
C PRO A 156 -3.96 -8.96 5.07
N LEU A 157 -4.70 -8.37 6.02
CA LEU A 157 -5.60 -7.27 5.71
C LEU A 157 -4.82 -6.05 5.25
N ARG A 158 -5.33 -5.44 4.19
CA ARG A 158 -4.81 -4.20 3.63
C ARG A 158 -5.93 -3.16 3.63
N PHE A 159 -5.55 -1.91 3.84
CA PHE A 159 -6.46 -0.77 3.74
C PHE A 159 -5.83 0.33 2.91
N VAL A 160 -6.63 0.95 2.04
CA VAL A 160 -6.30 2.24 1.45
C VAL A 160 -6.87 3.31 2.36
N PHE A 161 -6.00 4.21 2.82
CA PHE A 161 -6.39 5.39 3.57
C PHE A 161 -6.16 6.62 2.70
N SER A 162 -7.26 7.26 2.29
CA SER A 162 -7.22 8.48 1.49
C SER A 162 -7.50 9.70 2.37
N SER A 163 -6.59 10.67 2.37
CA SER A 163 -6.61 11.82 3.26
C SER A 163 -5.98 13.05 2.63
N THR A 164 -6.59 14.21 2.82
CA THR A 164 -6.00 15.51 2.43
C THR A 164 -4.88 15.98 3.35
N LEU A 165 -4.56 15.21 4.40
CA LEU A 165 -3.50 15.52 5.34
C LEU A 165 -2.14 15.21 4.74
N ARG A 166 -1.18 16.11 4.98
CA ARG A 166 0.22 15.88 4.62
C ARG A 166 0.83 14.74 5.46
N PRO A 167 1.84 14.02 4.96
CA PRO A 167 2.48 12.92 5.69
C PRO A 167 2.94 13.30 7.12
N GLU A 168 3.46 14.50 7.33
CA GLU A 168 3.93 14.94 8.65
C GLU A 168 2.77 15.12 9.64
N ARG A 169 1.61 15.56 9.14
CA ARG A 169 0.39 15.66 9.93
C ARG A 169 -0.21 14.30 10.21
N LEU A 170 -0.16 13.39 9.23
CA LEU A 170 -0.61 12.01 9.42
C LEU A 170 0.20 11.30 10.52
N ALA A 171 1.53 11.48 10.55
CA ALA A 171 2.38 10.95 11.62
C ALA A 171 2.00 11.52 13.00
N GLN A 172 1.58 12.78 13.07
CA GLN A 172 1.13 13.42 14.31
C GLN A 172 -0.23 12.93 14.79
N LEU A 173 -1.07 12.35 13.90
CA LEU A 173 -2.38 11.82 14.29
C LEU A 173 -2.28 10.65 15.27
N LYS A 174 -1.13 9.97 15.35
CA LYS A 174 -0.96 8.74 16.15
C LYS A 174 -2.08 7.75 15.85
N LEU A 175 -2.25 7.43 14.57
CA LEU A 175 -3.21 6.42 14.13
C LEU A 175 -2.87 5.09 14.83
N GLN A 176 -3.88 4.42 15.37
CA GLN A 176 -3.76 3.17 16.11
C GLN A 176 -4.88 2.22 15.66
N LEU A 177 -4.60 0.92 15.65
CA LEU A 177 -5.58 -0.13 15.44
C LEU A 177 -5.74 -0.94 16.72
N HIS A 178 -6.97 -1.14 17.18
CA HIS A 178 -7.25 -1.99 18.34
C HIS A 178 -8.38 -2.98 18.05
N LYS A 179 -8.36 -4.12 18.77
CA LYS A 179 -9.53 -4.97 18.92
C LYS A 179 -10.54 -4.28 19.84
N LEU A 180 -11.81 -4.51 19.58
CA LEU A 180 -12.91 -4.00 20.39
C LEU A 180 -13.61 -5.15 21.14
N GLU A 181 -14.05 -4.86 22.35
CA GLU A 181 -14.93 -5.71 23.15
C GLU A 181 -16.18 -4.93 23.56
N PHE A 182 -17.33 -5.60 23.52
CA PHE A 182 -18.58 -4.98 23.92
C PHE A 182 -18.75 -5.01 25.44
N VAL A 183 -18.80 -3.84 26.04
CA VAL A 183 -19.05 -3.63 27.47
C VAL A 183 -20.50 -3.20 27.65
N GLN A 184 -21.35 -4.15 28.04
CA GLN A 184 -22.76 -3.89 28.31
C GLN A 184 -22.95 -3.06 29.58
N GLN A 185 -22.27 -3.45 30.67
CA GLN A 185 -22.40 -2.85 31.99
C GLN A 185 -21.04 -2.78 32.68
N THR A 186 -20.86 -1.77 33.52
CA THR A 186 -19.69 -1.64 34.39
C THR A 186 -20.10 -1.08 35.75
N GLU A 187 -19.25 -1.26 36.76
CA GLU A 187 -19.38 -0.57 38.04
C GLU A 187 -18.73 0.82 37.93
N LEU A 188 -19.48 1.86 38.26
CA LEU A 188 -18.96 3.23 38.31
C LEU A 188 -19.09 3.79 39.73
N PRO A 189 -18.10 4.57 40.20
CA PRO A 189 -18.16 5.19 41.51
C PRO A 189 -19.22 6.29 41.51
N GLY A 190 -20.21 6.14 42.38
CA GLY A 190 -21.26 7.12 42.67
C GLY A 190 -21.19 7.62 44.12
N VAL A 191 -22.11 8.52 44.48
CA VAL A 191 -22.14 9.15 45.82
C VAL A 191 -22.42 8.15 46.96
N LEU A 192 -22.99 6.98 46.66
CA LEU A 192 -23.28 5.91 47.61
C LEU A 192 -22.33 4.69 47.48
N GLY A 193 -21.26 4.81 46.69
CA GLY A 193 -20.35 3.70 46.37
C GLY A 193 -20.45 3.28 44.89
N GLU A 194 -19.90 2.11 44.57
CA GLU A 194 -19.95 1.54 43.22
C GLU A 194 -21.41 1.25 42.83
N THR A 195 -21.82 1.74 41.65
CA THR A 195 -23.16 1.55 41.11
C THR A 195 -23.10 0.89 39.74
N PRO A 196 -23.85 -0.21 39.52
CA PRO A 196 -23.95 -0.86 38.23
C PRO A 196 -24.57 0.09 37.21
N THR A 197 -23.85 0.41 36.14
CA THR A 197 -24.28 1.34 35.11
C THR A 197 -24.22 0.69 33.73
N ALA A 198 -25.33 0.78 32.98
CA ALA A 198 -25.37 0.34 31.60
C ALA A 198 -24.53 1.28 30.72
N VAL A 199 -23.48 0.73 30.10
CA VAL A 199 -22.55 1.46 29.26
C VAL A 199 -22.87 1.21 27.78
N ASN A 200 -23.05 -0.05 27.38
CA ASN A 200 -23.34 -0.47 26.00
C ASN A 200 -22.37 0.17 24.99
N LEU A 201 -21.07 0.02 25.21
CA LEU A 201 -20.03 0.55 24.32
C LEU A 201 -19.07 -0.55 23.87
N TRP A 202 -18.57 -0.42 22.65
CA TRP A 202 -17.43 -1.17 22.14
C TRP A 202 -16.14 -0.46 22.53
N THR A 203 -15.34 -1.07 23.40
CA THR A 203 -14.14 -0.45 23.98
C THR A 203 -12.88 -1.08 23.41
N ALA A 204 -11.84 -0.29 23.16
CA ALA A 204 -10.54 -0.83 22.74
C ALA A 204 -9.91 -1.69 23.83
N THR A 205 -9.42 -2.87 23.46
CA THR A 205 -8.75 -3.80 24.39
C THR A 205 -7.37 -4.23 23.88
N GLY A 206 -6.51 -4.61 24.82
CA GLY A 206 -5.16 -5.05 24.54
C GLY A 206 -4.21 -3.92 24.10
N ASN A 207 -3.08 -4.30 23.52
CA ASN A 207 -2.11 -3.39 22.95
C ASN A 207 -2.50 -3.00 21.52
N PRO A 208 -2.04 -1.84 21.00
CA PRO A 208 -2.21 -1.49 19.60
C PRO A 208 -1.66 -2.58 18.69
N ILE A 209 -2.45 -2.96 17.68
CA ILE A 209 -2.08 -3.96 16.70
C ILE A 209 -1.11 -3.33 15.69
N PRO A 210 0.07 -3.93 15.47
CA PRO A 210 1.08 -3.34 14.59
C PRO A 210 0.68 -3.47 13.11
N TYR A 211 0.95 -2.41 12.37
CA TYR A 211 0.79 -2.36 10.92
C TYR A 211 1.88 -1.49 10.30
N ASP A 212 2.08 -1.65 9.00
CA ASP A 212 2.94 -0.80 8.20
C ASP A 212 2.08 0.22 7.44
N LEU A 213 2.50 1.49 7.47
CA LEU A 213 1.88 2.58 6.73
C LEU A 213 2.84 3.06 5.65
N THR A 214 2.49 2.83 4.39
CA THR A 214 3.32 3.18 3.23
C THR A 214 2.61 4.26 2.41
N SER A 215 3.30 5.36 2.11
CA SER A 215 2.79 6.35 1.15
C SER A 215 2.73 5.73 -0.24
N LEU A 216 1.58 5.82 -0.90
CA LEU A 216 1.49 5.46 -2.30
C LEU A 216 2.03 6.61 -3.17
N PRO A 217 2.42 6.35 -4.44
CA PRO A 217 2.81 7.38 -5.43
C PRO A 217 1.67 8.31 -5.87
N SER A 218 0.83 8.73 -4.93
CA SER A 218 -0.16 9.80 -5.07
C SER A 218 0.07 10.82 -3.95
N LYS A 219 -0.68 11.92 -4.01
CA LYS A 219 -0.52 13.01 -3.04
C LYS A 219 -1.14 12.67 -1.68
N ASP A 220 -2.24 11.94 -1.70
CA ASP A 220 -3.21 11.90 -0.62
C ASP A 220 -3.57 10.45 -0.21
N ASP A 221 -2.90 9.41 -0.74
CA ASP A 221 -3.23 8.01 -0.45
C ASP A 221 -2.09 7.23 0.20
N TYR A 222 -2.48 6.39 1.17
CA TYR A 222 -1.60 5.56 1.96
C TYR A 222 -2.10 4.13 1.98
N LEU A 223 -1.17 3.17 1.93
CA LEU A 223 -1.45 1.75 2.12
C LEU A 223 -1.12 1.35 3.55
N ILE A 224 -2.11 0.84 4.27
CA ILE A 224 -1.95 0.18 5.56
C ILE A 224 -1.91 -1.32 5.31
N THR A 225 -0.86 -2.00 5.75
CA THR A 225 -0.72 -3.45 5.68
C THR A 225 -0.53 -4.00 7.08
N LEU A 226 -1.43 -4.88 7.52
CA LEU A 226 -1.28 -5.53 8.83
C LEU A 226 -0.13 -6.53 8.78
N ARG A 227 0.67 -6.56 9.84
CA ARG A 227 1.82 -7.49 9.96
C ARG A 227 1.39 -8.91 10.29
N GLU A 228 0.21 -9.05 10.86
CA GLU A 228 -0.32 -10.33 11.33
C GLU A 228 -1.79 -10.47 10.93
N LYS A 229 -2.21 -11.73 10.80
CA LYS A 229 -3.61 -12.08 10.56
C LYS A 229 -4.44 -11.76 11.80
N LEU A 230 -5.53 -11.01 11.63
CA LEU A 230 -6.44 -10.73 12.73
C LEU A 230 -7.31 -11.96 13.05
N PRO A 231 -7.55 -12.30 14.32
CA PRO A 231 -8.61 -13.23 14.68
C PRO A 231 -9.99 -12.62 14.36
N ALA A 232 -11.04 -13.44 14.35
CA ALA A 232 -12.40 -12.94 14.21
C ALA A 232 -12.76 -11.99 15.37
N GLY A 233 -13.50 -10.92 15.06
CA GLY A 233 -13.93 -9.92 16.04
C GLY A 233 -14.08 -8.52 15.45
N ALA A 234 -14.42 -7.56 16.31
CA ALA A 234 -14.56 -6.15 15.95
C ALA A 234 -13.26 -5.39 16.17
N TYR A 235 -12.98 -4.43 15.28
CA TYR A 235 -11.76 -3.64 15.27
C TYR A 235 -12.04 -2.19 14.89
N ALA A 236 -11.16 -1.29 15.30
CA ALA A 236 -11.22 0.10 14.84
C ALA A 236 -9.85 0.74 14.71
N PHE A 237 -9.69 1.54 13.65
CA PHE A 237 -8.67 2.56 13.57
C PHE A 237 -9.12 3.82 14.31
N HIS A 238 -8.28 4.41 15.15
CA HIS A 238 -8.55 5.67 15.84
C HIS A 238 -7.29 6.50 16.01
N THR A 239 -7.43 7.76 16.40
CA THR A 239 -6.31 8.72 16.53
C THR A 239 -6.28 9.33 17.93
N GLN A 240 -5.13 9.86 18.36
CA GLN A 240 -4.98 10.58 19.64
C GLN A 240 -5.53 9.85 20.86
N ASP A 241 -5.38 8.52 20.91
CA ASP A 241 -5.86 7.69 22.01
C ASP A 241 -7.38 7.82 22.25
N ALA A 242 -8.15 8.17 21.22
CA ALA A 242 -9.59 8.46 21.31
C ALA A 242 -10.42 7.31 21.88
N LEU A 243 -9.96 6.05 21.74
CA LEU A 243 -10.62 4.87 22.32
C LEU A 243 -9.91 4.28 23.55
N THR A 244 -8.70 4.72 23.86
CA THR A 244 -7.88 4.16 24.94
C THR A 244 -7.78 5.11 26.14
N ASN A 245 -8.06 6.40 25.97
CA ASN A 245 -8.06 7.37 27.04
C ASN A 245 -9.25 7.20 27.99
N GLN A 246 -8.95 6.89 29.25
CA GLN A 246 -9.93 6.67 30.32
C GLN A 246 -10.20 7.94 31.16
N SER A 247 -9.57 9.06 30.82
CA SER A 247 -9.74 10.32 31.55
C SER A 247 -11.05 10.99 31.18
N TYR A 248 -11.88 11.29 32.18
CA TYR A 248 -13.13 12.02 31.98
C TYR A 248 -12.90 13.37 31.27
N GLY A 249 -13.70 13.67 30.25
CA GLY A 249 -13.64 14.92 29.49
C GLY A 249 -12.38 15.11 28.62
N ALA A 250 -11.46 14.14 28.56
CA ALA A 250 -10.30 14.24 27.66
C ALA A 250 -10.73 14.19 26.18
N LEU A 251 -11.72 13.34 25.86
CA LEU A 251 -12.30 13.26 24.53
C LEU A 251 -12.96 14.58 24.10
N ASP A 252 -13.61 15.27 25.04
CA ASP A 252 -14.27 16.55 24.79
C ASP A 252 -13.33 17.71 24.47
N LYS A 253 -12.03 17.54 24.75
CA LYS A 253 -10.99 18.50 24.38
C LYS A 253 -10.47 18.29 22.96
N LEU A 254 -10.73 17.14 22.35
CA LEU A 254 -10.33 16.86 20.98
C LEU A 254 -11.33 17.51 19.99
N PRO A 255 -10.87 18.01 18.84
CA PRO A 255 -11.75 18.32 17.70
C PRO A 255 -12.59 17.10 17.30
N LYS A 256 -13.79 17.31 16.76
CA LYS A 256 -14.73 16.23 16.42
C LYS A 256 -14.11 15.20 15.46
N GLU A 257 -13.30 15.67 14.53
CA GLU A 257 -12.61 14.85 13.54
C GLU A 257 -11.64 13.86 14.19
N LEU A 258 -11.04 14.22 15.33
CA LEU A 258 -10.10 13.36 16.08
C LEU A 258 -10.80 12.43 17.08
N ARG A 259 -12.09 12.62 17.32
CA ARG A 259 -12.93 11.69 18.12
C ARG A 259 -13.49 10.56 17.28
N THR A 260 -13.22 10.55 15.97
CA THR A 260 -13.78 9.57 15.05
C THR A 260 -12.90 8.33 14.99
N ALA A 261 -13.53 7.16 14.98
CA ALA A 261 -12.89 5.88 14.72
C ALA A 261 -13.50 5.23 13.46
N TYR A 262 -12.72 4.40 12.78
CA TYR A 262 -13.14 3.69 11.57
C TYR A 262 -13.24 2.20 11.87
N VAL A 263 -14.46 1.70 11.86
CA VAL A 263 -14.82 0.38 12.39
C VAL A 263 -14.93 -0.68 11.30
N PHE A 264 -14.60 -1.92 11.67
CA PHE A 264 -14.85 -3.11 10.85
C PHE A 264 -14.91 -4.38 11.70
N GLU A 265 -15.50 -5.44 11.14
CA GLU A 265 -15.56 -6.76 11.74
C GLU A 265 -14.86 -7.79 10.84
N VAL A 266 -14.03 -8.64 11.44
CA VAL A 266 -13.36 -9.75 10.75
C VAL A 266 -14.14 -11.04 10.99
N LYS A 267 -14.47 -11.76 9.91
CA LYS A 267 -15.23 -13.03 9.92
C LYS A 267 -14.55 -14.15 9.15
#